data_AF-A0A936DM94-F1
#
_entry.id   AF-A0A936DM94-F1
#
_cell.length_a   1.000
_cell.length_b   1.000
_cell.length_c   1.000
_cell.angle_alpha   90.00
_cell.angle_beta   90.00
_cell.angle_gamma   90.00
#
_symmetry.space_group_name_H-M   'P 1'
#
loop_
_entity.id
_entity.type
_entity.pdbx_description
1 polymer ?
#
loop_
_entity_poly.entity_id
_entity_poly.type
_entity_poly.pdbx_seq_one_letter_code
_entity_poly.pdbx_strand_id
1 'polypeptide(L)'
;MNNKFNKTNIVGWLVFFLVFIVYYFSVERSGSLWDCGEFVLGAHKLQVVHPPGAPFFIIIGRMFAWIAEIFSDNPAYIAFAVNLMSAMCSSLAAMFVCWITMMFGRVALFGRDYNNENNESWAVLGAGLVAGLSTGYISTTWFSAVEGEVYSMSTMFTTMTMWAAMKWYYLEDNPKNDKWLIFAVFAVGLSTGVHLLSLLAFPTIAILYYYKRFQKHSWLGMFAAAFAGIIAIFLFQMLIITGIPNLWSFYEKLCVNSFGLPFHSGLIPTIITIVLAAYYLLRYFKNKGNDLMHKVVFTLVLLSISYSTVGVVIIRANAKTPVNMNDPYDVMRLIPYLNREQYGDRSLLKGPIFDAKPIDTKSEDRWGRVGNKYKVVDQKYDYEFREKDKILFPRISHSDQGRPTLYRMWMEYLQGSKTGAPSMAFNMKFMFSYQFGWMYLRYFLWNFVGRQNAEQGFYPWITLKEIEMISWHC
;
A
#
# COMPACT_ATOMS: atom_id res chain seq x y z
N MET A 1 -14.76 4.43 -33.14
CA MET A 1 -14.41 3.79 -34.43
C MET A 1 -13.00 3.24 -34.26
N ASN A 2 -12.67 1.95 -34.20
CA ASN A 2 -13.32 0.70 -34.63
C ASN A 2 -13.66 -0.21 -33.43
N ASN A 3 -14.90 -0.71 -33.40
CA ASN A 3 -15.39 -1.67 -32.40
C ASN A 3 -15.09 -3.12 -32.85
N LYS A 4 -13.85 -3.41 -33.26
CA LYS A 4 -13.39 -4.80 -33.39
C LYS A 4 -13.02 -5.26 -31.99
N PHE A 5 -13.72 -6.27 -31.47
CA PHE A 5 -13.31 -6.93 -30.23
C PHE A 5 -11.85 -7.39 -30.37
N ASN A 6 -10.95 -6.67 -29.71
CA ASN A 6 -9.54 -7.01 -29.65
C ASN A 6 -9.41 -8.31 -28.84
N LYS A 7 -8.69 -9.33 -29.36
CA LYS A 7 -8.60 -10.66 -28.71
C LYS A 7 -7.96 -10.53 -27.33
N THR A 8 -7.00 -9.62 -27.14
CA THR A 8 -6.40 -9.35 -25.82
C THR A 8 -7.44 -8.86 -24.79
N ASN A 9 -8.41 -8.04 -25.20
CA ASN A 9 -9.49 -7.61 -24.30
C ASN A 9 -10.37 -8.79 -23.90
N ILE A 10 -10.72 -9.66 -24.85
CA ILE A 10 -11.53 -10.87 -24.58
C ILE A 10 -10.79 -11.78 -23.59
N VAL A 11 -9.50 -12.07 -23.82
CA VAL A 11 -8.71 -12.95 -22.95
C VAL A 11 -8.62 -12.41 -21.52
N GLY A 12 -8.43 -11.10 -21.34
CA GLY A 12 -8.44 -10.50 -19.99
C GLY A 12 -9.77 -10.66 -19.28
N TRP A 13 -10.89 -10.38 -19.95
CA TRP A 13 -12.22 -10.60 -19.36
C TRP A 13 -12.52 -12.07 -19.10
N LEU A 14 -12.06 -12.98 -19.96
CA LEU A 14 -12.15 -14.42 -19.71
C LEU A 14 -11.43 -14.81 -18.42
N VAL A 15 -10.20 -14.31 -18.20
CA VAL A 15 -9.48 -14.51 -16.93
C VAL A 15 -10.29 -13.99 -15.74
N PHE A 16 -10.83 -12.77 -15.84
CA PHE A 16 -11.69 -12.21 -14.79
C PHE A 16 -12.85 -13.16 -14.44
N PHE A 17 -13.63 -13.59 -15.43
CA PHE A 17 -14.81 -14.42 -15.19
C PHE A 17 -14.44 -15.81 -14.65
N LEU A 18 -13.40 -16.45 -15.20
CA LEU A 18 -12.96 -17.77 -14.72
C LEU A 18 -12.53 -17.71 -13.25
N VAL A 19 -11.71 -16.73 -12.89
CA VAL A 19 -11.23 -16.56 -11.50
C VAL A 19 -12.39 -16.16 -10.59
N PHE A 20 -13.25 -15.23 -11.03
CA PHE A 20 -14.38 -14.74 -10.23
C PHE A 20 -15.41 -15.83 -9.93
N ILE A 21 -15.74 -16.68 -10.90
CA ILE A 21 -16.68 -17.80 -10.69
C ILE A 21 -16.14 -18.74 -9.62
N VAL A 22 -14.85 -19.09 -9.68
CA VAL A 22 -14.24 -19.97 -8.69
C VAL A 22 -14.21 -19.31 -7.30
N TYR A 23 -13.84 -18.04 -7.21
CA TYR A 23 -13.89 -17.31 -5.95
C TYR A 23 -15.30 -17.14 -5.41
N TYR A 24 -16.31 -16.93 -6.26
CA TYR A 24 -17.71 -16.86 -5.83
C TYR A 24 -18.15 -18.13 -5.10
N PHE A 25 -17.66 -19.30 -5.51
CA PHE A 25 -17.93 -20.56 -4.82
C PHE A 25 -17.06 -20.79 -3.57
N SER A 26 -15.91 -20.12 -3.49
CA SER A 26 -14.91 -20.32 -2.43
C SER A 26 -14.94 -19.27 -1.31
N VAL A 27 -15.54 -18.12 -1.58
CA VAL A 27 -15.61 -16.99 -0.66
C VAL A 27 -16.42 -17.35 0.59
N GLU A 28 -15.96 -16.86 1.74
CA GLU A 28 -16.64 -17.07 3.02
C GLU A 28 -18.07 -16.53 2.97
N ARG A 29 -19.03 -17.37 3.38
CA ARG A 29 -20.47 -17.03 3.37
C ARG A 29 -20.90 -16.18 4.57
N SER A 30 -20.00 -16.02 5.53
CA SER A 30 -20.18 -15.23 6.75
C SER A 30 -18.90 -14.45 7.06
N GLY A 31 -18.70 -14.01 8.30
CA GLY A 31 -17.40 -13.46 8.71
C GLY A 31 -16.33 -14.54 8.79
N SER A 32 -15.08 -14.15 8.51
CA SER A 32 -13.88 -14.95 8.80
C SER A 32 -13.19 -14.45 10.08
N LEU A 33 -12.16 -15.18 10.52
CA LEU A 33 -11.27 -14.79 11.61
C LEU A 33 -10.49 -13.51 11.25
N TRP A 34 -9.92 -12.85 12.25
CA TRP A 34 -9.04 -11.68 12.09
C TRP A 34 -9.76 -10.38 11.70
N ASP A 35 -9.12 -9.52 10.92
CA ASP A 35 -9.59 -8.16 10.62
C ASP A 35 -10.87 -8.14 9.77
N CYS A 36 -11.23 -9.26 9.13
CA CYS A 36 -12.40 -9.40 8.27
C CYS A 36 -13.72 -9.02 8.97
N GLY A 37 -13.92 -9.47 10.22
CA GLY A 37 -15.11 -9.12 10.99
C GLY A 37 -15.22 -7.61 11.24
N GLU A 38 -14.09 -6.96 11.48
CA GLU A 38 -14.01 -5.51 11.68
C GLU A 38 -14.31 -4.76 10.38
N PHE A 39 -13.69 -5.15 9.26
CA PHE A 39 -13.89 -4.51 7.96
C PHE A 39 -15.32 -4.69 7.42
N VAL A 40 -15.92 -5.87 7.59
CA VAL A 40 -17.33 -6.13 7.23
C VAL A 40 -18.25 -5.23 8.06
N LEU A 41 -18.03 -5.14 9.38
CA LEU A 41 -18.81 -4.29 10.26
C LEU A 41 -18.61 -2.79 9.94
N GLY A 42 -17.38 -2.42 9.65
CA GLY A 42 -16.98 -1.11 9.17
C GLY A 42 -17.70 -0.73 7.88
N ALA A 43 -17.71 -1.61 6.87
CA ALA A 43 -18.42 -1.42 5.62
C ALA A 43 -19.94 -1.33 5.81
N HIS A 44 -20.53 -2.22 6.61
CA HIS A 44 -21.98 -2.26 6.85
C HIS A 44 -22.51 -0.95 7.46
N LYS A 45 -21.87 -0.42 8.50
CA LYS A 45 -22.36 0.77 9.24
C LYS A 45 -21.47 2.02 9.10
N LEU A 46 -20.52 2.02 8.17
CA LEU A 46 -19.51 3.07 7.99
C LEU A 46 -18.78 3.37 9.30
N GLN A 47 -18.16 2.37 9.92
CA GLN A 47 -17.46 2.52 11.21
C GLN A 47 -15.97 2.81 11.02
N VAL A 48 -15.32 3.31 12.06
CA VAL A 48 -13.89 3.65 12.02
C VAL A 48 -13.07 2.46 12.50
N VAL A 49 -12.50 1.74 11.52
CA VAL A 49 -11.67 0.56 11.74
C VAL A 49 -10.25 0.92 12.20
N HIS A 50 -9.39 -0.06 12.37
CA HIS A 50 -8.03 0.12 12.83
C HIS A 50 -7.22 1.03 11.89
N PRO A 51 -6.25 1.79 12.42
CA PRO A 51 -5.41 2.69 11.66
C PRO A 51 -4.70 2.04 10.45
N PRO A 52 -4.72 2.67 9.25
CA PRO A 52 -5.16 4.04 8.97
C PRO A 52 -6.62 4.16 8.49
N GLY A 53 -7.47 3.15 8.74
CA GLY A 53 -8.93 3.24 8.61
C GLY A 53 -9.53 2.84 7.26
N ALA A 54 -8.71 2.66 6.23
CA ALA A 54 -9.13 2.23 4.88
C ALA A 54 -10.46 2.85 4.38
N PRO A 55 -10.63 4.19 4.44
CA PRO A 55 -11.92 4.84 4.20
C PRO A 55 -12.52 4.54 2.82
N PHE A 56 -11.70 4.42 1.78
CA PHE A 56 -12.18 4.09 0.44
C PHE A 56 -12.70 2.65 0.38
N PHE A 57 -12.01 1.70 1.01
CA PHE A 57 -12.50 0.32 1.13
C PHE A 57 -13.87 0.30 1.84
N ILE A 58 -14.02 1.06 2.93
CA ILE A 58 -15.26 1.12 3.71
C ILE A 58 -16.41 1.72 2.89
N ILE A 59 -16.17 2.76 2.07
CA ILE A 59 -17.19 3.35 1.19
C ILE A 59 -17.65 2.34 0.14
N ILE A 60 -16.72 1.69 -0.56
CA ILE A 60 -17.07 0.70 -1.59
C ILE A 60 -17.75 -0.52 -0.95
N GLY A 61 -17.22 -1.02 0.17
CA GLY A 61 -17.83 -2.09 0.95
C GLY A 61 -19.25 -1.75 1.39
N ARG A 62 -19.52 -0.49 1.78
CA ARG A 62 -20.88 -0.04 2.11
C ARG A 62 -21.84 -0.17 0.93
N MET A 63 -21.38 0.06 -0.30
CA MET A 63 -22.20 -0.12 -1.49
C MET A 63 -22.59 -1.60 -1.68
N PHE A 64 -21.65 -2.53 -1.49
CA PHE A 64 -21.91 -3.97 -1.54
C PHE A 64 -22.85 -4.42 -0.43
N ALA A 65 -22.59 -3.98 0.81
CA ALA A 65 -23.44 -4.25 1.97
C ALA A 65 -24.87 -3.71 1.76
N TRP A 66 -25.02 -2.50 1.21
CA TRP A 66 -26.32 -1.90 0.92
C TRP A 66 -27.11 -2.68 -0.11
N ILE A 67 -26.46 -3.16 -1.17
CA ILE A 67 -27.11 -4.04 -2.16
C ILE A 67 -27.58 -5.33 -1.49
N ALA A 68 -26.78 -5.94 -0.61
CA ALA A 68 -27.16 -7.14 0.12
C ALA A 68 -28.40 -6.93 1.01
N GLU A 69 -28.46 -5.79 1.71
CA GLU A 69 -29.61 -5.40 2.55
C GLU A 69 -30.93 -5.28 1.75
N ILE A 70 -30.87 -4.95 0.45
CA ILE A 70 -32.07 -4.89 -0.40
C ILE A 70 -32.68 -6.30 -0.61
N PHE A 71 -31.84 -7.33 -0.62
CA PHE A 71 -32.26 -8.70 -0.96
C PHE A 71 -32.45 -9.60 0.27
N SER A 72 -31.87 -9.27 1.42
CA SER A 72 -31.92 -10.12 2.61
C SER A 72 -31.64 -9.35 3.90
N ASP A 73 -32.44 -9.62 4.94
CA ASP A 73 -32.22 -9.11 6.30
C ASP A 73 -31.19 -9.93 7.10
N ASN A 74 -30.70 -11.05 6.55
CA ASN A 74 -29.74 -11.91 7.24
C ASN A 74 -28.32 -11.30 7.17
N PRO A 75 -27.67 -10.99 8.32
CA PRO A 75 -26.33 -10.40 8.36
C PRO A 75 -25.24 -11.20 7.64
N ALA A 76 -25.42 -12.52 7.47
CA ALA A 76 -24.50 -13.34 6.69
C ALA A 76 -24.41 -12.88 5.22
N TYR A 77 -25.51 -12.39 4.63
CA TYR A 77 -25.50 -11.88 3.25
C TYR A 77 -24.70 -10.58 3.13
N ILE A 78 -24.67 -9.76 4.19
CA ILE A 78 -23.85 -8.55 4.24
C ILE A 78 -22.37 -8.92 4.26
N ALA A 79 -21.98 -9.87 5.12
CA ALA A 79 -20.62 -10.37 5.18
C ALA A 79 -20.20 -11.00 3.85
N PHE A 80 -21.03 -11.87 3.29
CA PHE A 80 -20.82 -12.47 1.98
C PHE A 80 -20.64 -11.42 0.88
N ALA A 81 -21.44 -10.36 0.85
CA ALA A 81 -21.32 -9.32 -0.18
C ALA A 81 -19.99 -8.54 -0.09
N VAL A 82 -19.51 -8.26 1.12
CA VAL A 82 -18.21 -7.61 1.32
C VAL A 82 -17.06 -8.56 1.00
N ASN A 83 -17.15 -9.85 1.36
CA ASN A 83 -16.16 -10.84 0.95
C ASN A 83 -16.16 -11.02 -0.59
N LEU A 84 -17.34 -10.98 -1.22
CA LEU A 84 -17.47 -11.07 -2.68
C LEU A 84 -16.86 -9.86 -3.40
N MET A 85 -16.87 -8.67 -2.77
CA MET A 85 -16.13 -7.51 -3.25
C MET A 85 -14.62 -7.82 -3.29
N SER A 86 -14.05 -8.45 -2.27
CA SER A 86 -12.65 -8.89 -2.28
C SER A 86 -12.36 -9.89 -3.40
N ALA A 87 -13.24 -10.88 -3.59
CA ALA A 87 -13.16 -11.82 -4.70
C ALA A 87 -13.12 -11.09 -6.06
N MET A 88 -14.03 -10.14 -6.26
CA MET A 88 -14.08 -9.33 -7.49
C MET A 88 -12.80 -8.51 -7.69
N CYS A 89 -12.28 -7.86 -6.64
CA CYS A 89 -11.01 -7.12 -6.70
C CYS A 89 -9.84 -8.02 -7.09
N SER A 90 -9.73 -9.22 -6.51
CA SER A 90 -8.67 -10.17 -6.84
C SER A 90 -8.81 -10.75 -8.24
N SER A 91 -10.03 -10.98 -8.74
CA SER A 91 -10.25 -11.35 -10.15
C SER A 91 -9.87 -10.23 -11.12
N LEU A 92 -10.15 -8.97 -10.77
CA LEU A 92 -9.69 -7.80 -11.53
C LEU A 92 -8.16 -7.70 -11.54
N ALA A 93 -7.50 -8.00 -10.41
CA ALA A 93 -6.05 -8.04 -10.34
C ALA A 93 -5.45 -9.08 -11.31
N ALA A 94 -6.01 -10.29 -11.33
CA ALA A 94 -5.61 -11.34 -12.27
C ALA A 94 -5.78 -10.91 -13.74
N MET A 95 -6.89 -10.23 -14.07
CA MET A 95 -7.12 -9.65 -15.39
C MET A 95 -6.09 -8.57 -15.75
N PHE A 96 -5.76 -7.66 -14.83
CA PHE A 96 -4.74 -6.64 -15.09
C PHE A 96 -3.36 -7.26 -15.32
N VAL A 97 -2.98 -8.30 -14.57
CA VAL A 97 -1.73 -9.04 -14.81
C VAL A 97 -1.74 -9.70 -16.18
N CYS A 98 -2.87 -10.31 -16.58
CA CYS A 98 -3.03 -10.86 -17.94
C CYS A 98 -2.72 -9.81 -19.02
N TRP A 99 -3.33 -8.62 -18.93
CA TRP A 99 -3.09 -7.54 -19.89
C TRP A 99 -1.66 -6.98 -19.83
N ILE A 100 -1.08 -6.82 -18.63
CA ILE A 100 0.31 -6.39 -18.45
C ILE A 100 1.25 -7.37 -19.17
N THR A 101 1.09 -8.67 -18.93
CA THR A 101 1.91 -9.72 -19.53
C THR A 101 1.78 -9.72 -21.05
N MET A 102 0.58 -9.54 -21.60
CA MET A 102 0.41 -9.45 -23.06
C MET A 102 1.09 -8.21 -23.65
N MET A 103 0.98 -7.05 -23.00
CA MET A 103 1.67 -5.82 -23.43
C MET A 103 3.19 -5.99 -23.38
N PHE A 104 3.72 -6.54 -22.29
CA PHE A 104 5.15 -6.82 -22.15
C PHE A 104 5.63 -7.85 -23.16
N GLY A 105 4.91 -8.96 -23.33
CA GLY A 105 5.25 -10.02 -24.27
C GLY A 105 5.32 -9.51 -25.71
N ARG A 106 4.38 -8.64 -26.11
CA ARG A 106 4.43 -8.01 -27.44
C ARG A 106 5.65 -7.11 -27.60
N VAL A 107 5.93 -6.26 -26.62
CA VAL A 107 7.11 -5.37 -26.66
C VAL A 107 8.42 -6.17 -26.68
N ALA A 108 8.49 -7.28 -25.92
CA ALA A 108 9.67 -8.12 -25.87
C ALA A 108 9.93 -8.87 -27.19
N LEU A 109 8.87 -9.36 -27.85
CA LEU A 109 9.00 -10.15 -29.08
C LEU A 109 9.20 -9.30 -30.33
N PHE A 110 8.52 -8.16 -30.41
CA PHE A 110 8.45 -7.37 -31.65
C PHE A 110 9.02 -5.96 -31.53
N GLY A 111 9.34 -5.51 -30.31
CA GLY A 111 9.69 -4.12 -30.04
C GLY A 111 8.46 -3.24 -29.87
N ARG A 112 8.69 -2.01 -29.38
CA ARG A 112 7.62 -1.04 -29.08
C ARG A 112 7.02 -0.39 -30.33
N ASP A 113 7.84 -0.20 -31.37
CA ASP A 113 7.44 0.51 -32.60
C ASP A 113 6.83 -0.43 -33.66
N TYR A 114 6.56 -1.69 -33.29
CA TYR A 114 5.99 -2.68 -34.21
C TYR A 114 4.51 -2.45 -34.47
N ASN A 115 4.22 -1.83 -35.62
CA ASN A 115 2.87 -1.55 -36.12
C ASN A 115 2.36 -2.67 -37.04
N ASN A 116 2.04 -3.82 -36.46
CA ASN A 116 1.13 -4.77 -37.09
C ASN A 116 0.00 -5.13 -36.12
N GLU A 117 -1.14 -4.46 -36.30
CA GLU A 117 -2.34 -4.62 -35.46
C GLU A 117 -3.08 -5.94 -35.71
N ASN A 118 -2.83 -6.60 -36.85
CA ASN A 118 -3.64 -7.75 -37.29
C ASN A 118 -3.06 -9.12 -36.90
N ASN A 119 -1.86 -9.19 -36.34
CA ASN A 119 -1.19 -10.44 -35.98
C ASN A 119 -0.89 -10.49 -34.47
N GLU A 120 -1.95 -10.49 -33.66
CA GLU A 120 -1.82 -10.82 -32.23
C GLU A 120 -1.38 -12.28 -32.11
N SER A 121 -0.12 -12.49 -31.73
CA SER A 121 0.47 -13.81 -31.56
C SER A 121 -0.31 -14.63 -30.52
N TRP A 122 -0.73 -15.84 -30.88
CA TRP A 122 -1.33 -16.79 -29.94
C TRP A 122 -0.42 -17.09 -28.74
N ALA A 123 0.91 -17.00 -28.93
CA ALA A 123 1.86 -17.14 -27.83
C ALA A 123 1.74 -15.98 -26.81
N VAL A 124 1.51 -14.75 -27.28
CA VAL A 124 1.28 -13.59 -26.40
C VAL A 124 -0.03 -13.76 -25.65
N LEU A 125 -1.12 -14.15 -26.35
CA LEU A 125 -2.42 -14.41 -25.71
C LEU A 125 -2.33 -15.53 -24.67
N GLY A 126 -1.64 -16.64 -25.00
CA GLY A 126 -1.41 -17.77 -24.10
C GLY A 126 -0.58 -17.39 -22.87
N ALA A 127 0.50 -16.60 -23.05
CA ALA A 127 1.31 -16.11 -21.95
C ALA A 127 0.50 -15.21 -21.01
N GLY A 128 -0.35 -14.33 -21.56
CA GLY A 128 -1.29 -13.53 -20.78
C GLY A 128 -2.27 -14.37 -19.98
N LEU A 129 -2.90 -15.35 -20.62
CA LEU A 129 -3.85 -16.27 -20.00
C LEU A 129 -3.21 -17.02 -18.82
N VAL A 130 -2.03 -17.61 -19.03
CA VAL A 130 -1.28 -18.33 -17.98
C VAL A 130 -0.93 -17.39 -16.83
N ALA A 131 -0.37 -16.21 -17.10
CA ALA A 131 0.00 -15.27 -16.04
C ALA A 131 -1.22 -14.79 -15.23
N GLY A 132 -2.34 -14.50 -15.90
CA GLY A 132 -3.58 -14.07 -15.25
C GLY A 132 -4.19 -15.17 -14.37
N LEU A 133 -4.34 -16.38 -14.91
CA LEU A 133 -4.84 -17.52 -14.14
C LEU A 133 -3.92 -17.83 -12.96
N SER A 134 -2.60 -17.95 -13.17
CA SER A 134 -1.66 -18.18 -12.07
C SER A 134 -1.80 -17.13 -10.97
N THR A 135 -1.95 -15.84 -11.31
CA THR A 135 -2.18 -14.78 -10.33
C THR A 135 -3.42 -15.02 -9.47
N GLY A 136 -4.51 -15.52 -10.06
CA GLY A 136 -5.73 -15.89 -9.34
C GLY A 136 -5.62 -17.20 -8.55
N TYR A 137 -4.80 -18.16 -8.98
CA TYR A 137 -4.73 -19.48 -8.35
C TYR A 137 -3.57 -19.65 -7.35
N ILE A 138 -2.65 -18.68 -7.22
CA ILE A 138 -1.64 -18.73 -6.15
C ILE A 138 -2.25 -18.51 -4.76
N SER A 139 -1.72 -19.24 -3.78
CA SER A 139 -2.22 -19.29 -2.39
C SER A 139 -2.41 -17.93 -1.75
N THR A 140 -1.45 -17.00 -1.90
CA THR A 140 -1.54 -15.68 -1.28
C THR A 140 -2.69 -14.83 -1.83
N THR A 141 -2.89 -14.84 -3.15
CA THR A 141 -4.01 -14.11 -3.77
C THR A 141 -5.33 -14.74 -3.38
N TRP A 142 -5.42 -16.07 -3.44
CA TRP A 142 -6.65 -16.80 -3.11
C TRP A 142 -7.07 -16.56 -1.66
N PHE A 143 -6.13 -16.65 -0.71
CA PHE A 143 -6.40 -16.40 0.70
C PHE A 143 -6.98 -15.00 0.92
N SER A 144 -6.42 -13.98 0.25
CA SER A 144 -6.94 -12.61 0.32
C SER A 144 -8.29 -12.44 -0.38
N ALA A 145 -8.58 -13.25 -1.40
CA ALA A 145 -9.77 -13.13 -2.25
C ALA A 145 -11.05 -13.66 -1.59
N VAL A 146 -10.92 -14.62 -0.68
CA VAL A 146 -12.07 -15.28 -0.05
C VAL A 146 -12.60 -14.56 1.20
N GLU A 147 -11.95 -13.47 1.62
CA GLU A 147 -12.31 -12.73 2.83
C GLU A 147 -12.34 -11.20 2.62
N GLY A 148 -13.20 -10.52 3.37
CA GLY A 148 -13.43 -9.07 3.31
C GLY A 148 -12.32 -8.24 3.94
N GLU A 149 -11.12 -8.26 3.36
CA GLU A 149 -9.96 -7.49 3.84
C GLU A 149 -9.33 -6.60 2.75
N VAL A 150 -8.56 -5.58 3.16
CA VAL A 150 -8.00 -4.55 2.29
C VAL A 150 -7.01 -5.08 1.23
N TYR A 151 -6.40 -6.25 1.44
CA TYR A 151 -5.32 -6.76 0.59
C TYR A 151 -5.77 -7.08 -0.84
N SER A 152 -6.99 -7.59 -1.02
CA SER A 152 -7.57 -7.84 -2.35
C SER A 152 -7.69 -6.55 -3.17
N MET A 153 -8.29 -5.51 -2.57
CA MET A 153 -8.46 -4.21 -3.23
C MET A 153 -7.12 -3.50 -3.42
N SER A 154 -6.20 -3.58 -2.46
CA SER A 154 -4.83 -3.06 -2.58
C SER A 154 -4.06 -3.70 -3.74
N THR A 155 -4.19 -5.02 -3.91
CA THR A 155 -3.57 -5.77 -5.02
C THR A 155 -4.18 -5.39 -6.36
N MET A 156 -5.51 -5.22 -6.42
CA MET A 156 -6.20 -4.69 -7.59
C MET A 156 -5.70 -3.29 -7.97
N PHE A 157 -5.58 -2.35 -7.02
CA PHE A 157 -5.07 -1.02 -7.31
C PHE A 157 -3.62 -1.03 -7.77
N THR A 158 -2.79 -1.91 -7.19
CA THR A 158 -1.38 -2.06 -7.55
C THR A 158 -1.25 -2.57 -8.99
N THR A 159 -1.98 -3.63 -9.34
CA THR A 159 -1.98 -4.19 -10.71
C THR A 159 -2.65 -3.24 -11.71
N MET A 160 -3.72 -2.53 -11.35
CA MET A 160 -4.34 -1.50 -12.18
C MET A 160 -3.39 -0.33 -12.47
N THR A 161 -2.64 0.12 -11.46
CA THR A 161 -1.62 1.16 -11.59
C THR A 161 -0.53 0.71 -12.56
N MET A 162 -0.01 -0.51 -12.36
CA MET A 162 1.00 -1.10 -13.24
C MET A 162 0.49 -1.30 -14.66
N TRP A 163 -0.78 -1.71 -14.82
CA TRP A 163 -1.43 -1.83 -16.11
C TRP A 163 -1.56 -0.49 -16.81
N ALA A 164 -1.99 0.56 -16.11
CA ALA A 164 -2.11 1.90 -16.66
C ALA A 164 -0.75 2.48 -17.08
N ALA A 165 0.27 2.30 -16.25
CA ALA A 165 1.64 2.70 -16.55
C ALA A 165 2.21 1.93 -17.76
N MET A 166 2.00 0.60 -17.79
CA MET A 166 2.42 -0.23 -18.91
C MET A 166 1.66 0.12 -20.19
N LYS A 167 0.36 0.43 -20.10
CA LYS A 167 -0.45 0.89 -21.22
C LYS A 167 0.04 2.23 -21.76
N TRP A 168 0.41 3.16 -20.89
CA TRP A 168 1.08 4.39 -21.30
C TRP A 168 2.39 4.09 -22.02
N TYR A 169 3.23 3.20 -21.49
CA TYR A 169 4.51 2.83 -22.09
C TYR A 169 4.36 2.16 -23.46
N TYR A 170 3.40 1.24 -23.55
CA TYR A 170 3.07 0.41 -24.71
C TYR A 170 2.53 1.23 -25.89
N LEU A 171 1.67 2.21 -25.63
CA LEU A 171 1.09 3.05 -26.68
C LEU A 171 2.14 3.99 -27.27
N GLU A 172 1.86 4.46 -28.49
CA GLU A 172 2.70 5.44 -29.20
C GLU A 172 2.93 6.70 -28.37
N ASP A 173 4.00 7.43 -28.69
CA ASP A 173 4.32 8.70 -28.03
C ASP A 173 3.40 9.82 -28.52
N ASN A 174 2.24 9.93 -27.87
CA ASN A 174 1.23 10.93 -28.15
C ASN A 174 0.80 11.59 -26.83
N PRO A 175 0.75 12.94 -26.74
CA PRO A 175 0.29 13.62 -25.53
C PRO A 175 -1.09 13.17 -25.02
N LYS A 176 -1.98 12.70 -25.92
CA LYS A 176 -3.29 12.14 -25.53
C LYS A 176 -3.18 10.86 -24.69
N ASN A 177 -2.07 10.14 -24.79
CA ASN A 177 -1.83 8.90 -24.05
C ASN A 177 -1.35 9.17 -22.62
N ASP A 178 -0.84 10.37 -22.31
CA ASP A 178 -0.38 10.75 -20.95
C ASP A 178 -1.51 10.65 -19.90
N LYS A 179 -2.77 10.65 -20.32
CA LYS A 179 -3.93 10.36 -19.45
C LYS A 179 -3.79 9.04 -18.68
N TRP A 180 -3.11 8.04 -19.25
CA TRP A 180 -2.89 6.75 -18.59
C TRP A 180 -1.89 6.85 -17.44
N LEU A 181 -0.86 7.70 -17.58
CA LEU A 181 0.07 8.00 -16.51
C LEU A 181 -0.61 8.81 -15.40
N ILE A 182 -1.43 9.80 -15.78
CA ILE A 182 -2.25 10.57 -14.84
C ILE A 182 -3.22 9.64 -14.09
N PHE A 183 -3.89 8.74 -14.80
CA PHE A 183 -4.78 7.74 -14.20
C PHE A 183 -4.02 6.79 -13.27
N ALA A 184 -2.82 6.32 -13.64
CA ALA A 184 -1.98 5.50 -12.77
C ALA A 184 -1.70 6.20 -11.44
N VAL A 185 -1.30 7.47 -11.46
CA VAL A 185 -1.02 8.21 -10.23
C VAL A 185 -2.29 8.53 -9.43
N PHE A 186 -3.40 8.84 -10.11
CA PHE A 186 -4.71 9.00 -9.45
C PHE A 186 -5.15 7.72 -8.74
N ALA A 187 -4.98 6.56 -9.37
CA ALA A 187 -5.27 5.24 -8.79
C ALA A 187 -4.40 4.95 -7.57
N VAL A 188 -3.11 5.31 -7.60
CA VAL A 188 -2.22 5.25 -6.44
C VAL A 188 -2.73 6.13 -5.29
N GLY A 189 -3.18 7.35 -5.60
CA GLY A 189 -3.80 8.24 -4.62
C GLY A 189 -5.04 7.63 -3.98
N LEU A 190 -5.94 7.05 -4.78
CA LEU A 190 -7.16 6.40 -4.24
C LEU A 190 -6.82 5.18 -3.40
N SER A 191 -5.82 4.40 -3.82
CA SER A 191 -5.32 3.24 -3.09
C SER A 191 -4.87 3.60 -1.67
N THR A 192 -4.42 4.83 -1.40
CA THR A 192 -4.11 5.23 -0.01
C THR A 192 -5.29 5.18 0.95
N GLY A 193 -6.52 5.35 0.44
CA GLY A 193 -7.76 5.12 1.18
C GLY A 193 -8.07 3.63 1.38
N VAL A 194 -7.20 2.72 0.95
CA VAL A 194 -7.30 1.27 1.14
C VAL A 194 -6.03 0.77 1.85
N HIS A 195 -4.87 0.91 1.20
CA HIS A 195 -3.55 0.56 1.70
C HIS A 195 -2.45 1.30 0.93
N LEU A 196 -1.32 1.61 1.56
CA LEU A 196 -0.20 2.37 0.95
C LEU A 196 0.64 1.59 -0.08
N LEU A 197 0.28 0.34 -0.41
CA LEU A 197 1.17 -0.56 -1.16
C LEU A 197 1.41 -0.10 -2.60
N SER A 198 0.39 0.49 -3.23
CA SER A 198 0.49 0.94 -4.62
C SER A 198 1.52 2.06 -4.83
N LEU A 199 1.99 2.71 -3.77
CA LEU A 199 3.12 3.65 -3.85
C LEU A 199 4.40 3.00 -4.35
N LEU A 200 4.58 1.70 -4.08
CA LEU A 200 5.76 0.96 -4.56
C LEU A 200 5.80 0.80 -6.09
N ALA A 201 4.76 1.21 -6.81
CA ALA A 201 4.76 1.26 -8.27
C ALA A 201 5.58 2.44 -8.83
N PHE A 202 5.81 3.51 -8.06
CA PHE A 202 6.50 4.72 -8.55
C PHE A 202 7.90 4.45 -9.14
N PRO A 203 8.78 3.63 -8.53
CA PRO A 203 10.06 3.24 -9.13
C PRO A 203 9.88 2.61 -10.52
N THR A 204 8.94 1.69 -10.68
CA THR A 204 8.71 1.06 -11.98
C THR A 204 8.10 2.02 -13.00
N ILE A 205 7.17 2.89 -12.58
CA ILE A 205 6.63 3.96 -13.42
C ILE A 205 7.75 4.87 -13.94
N ALA A 206 8.67 5.27 -13.06
CA ALA A 206 9.80 6.11 -13.42
C ALA A 206 10.77 5.41 -14.39
N ILE A 207 11.02 4.12 -14.20
CA ILE A 207 11.80 3.30 -15.15
C ILE A 207 11.10 3.24 -16.51
N LEU A 208 9.80 2.96 -16.57
CA LEU A 208 9.03 2.95 -17.82
C LEU A 208 9.06 4.33 -18.51
N TYR A 209 8.96 5.41 -17.72
CA TYR A 209 9.09 6.77 -18.22
C TYR A 209 10.48 7.01 -18.85
N TYR A 210 11.54 6.59 -18.17
CA TYR A 210 12.91 6.68 -18.68
C TYR A 210 13.07 5.96 -20.02
N TYR A 211 12.65 4.69 -20.10
CA TYR A 211 12.77 3.92 -21.34
C TYR A 211 11.94 4.48 -22.50
N LYS A 212 10.79 5.10 -22.22
CA LYS A 212 9.94 5.70 -23.27
C LYS A 212 10.45 7.06 -23.75
N ARG A 213 10.97 7.91 -22.86
CA ARG A 213 11.31 9.31 -23.19
C ARG A 213 12.76 9.52 -23.58
N PHE A 214 13.67 8.65 -23.15
CA PHE A 214 15.10 8.80 -23.42
C PHE A 214 15.54 7.81 -24.51
N GLN A 215 16.33 8.30 -25.46
CA GLN A 215 16.82 7.48 -26.59
C GLN A 215 18.03 6.62 -26.22
N LYS A 216 18.87 7.10 -25.29
CA LYS A 216 20.07 6.39 -24.83
C LYS A 216 19.79 5.74 -23.48
N HIS A 217 19.74 4.41 -23.47
CA HIS A 217 19.52 3.63 -22.27
C HIS A 217 20.84 3.20 -21.64
N SER A 218 20.94 3.32 -20.33
CA SER A 218 22.08 2.82 -19.54
C SER A 218 21.59 2.31 -18.19
N TRP A 219 22.36 1.40 -17.58
CA TRP A 219 22.09 0.92 -16.23
C TRP A 219 22.02 2.07 -15.22
N LEU A 220 22.93 3.04 -15.32
CA LEU A 220 22.92 4.22 -14.46
C LEU A 220 21.65 5.05 -14.62
N GLY A 221 21.15 5.23 -15.86
CA GLY A 221 19.90 5.93 -16.13
C GLY A 221 18.68 5.21 -15.56
N MET A 222 18.63 3.87 -15.68
CA MET A 222 17.58 3.06 -15.07
C MET A 222 17.58 3.18 -13.54
N PHE A 223 18.74 3.07 -12.88
CA PHE A 223 18.84 3.24 -11.42
C PHE A 223 18.52 4.66 -10.97
N ALA A 224 18.94 5.68 -11.71
CA ALA A 224 18.59 7.08 -11.43
C ALA A 224 17.07 7.31 -11.55
N ALA A 225 16.42 6.72 -12.56
CA ALA A 225 14.97 6.78 -12.71
C ALA A 225 14.25 6.06 -11.56
N ALA A 226 14.68 4.85 -11.20
CA ALA A 226 14.14 4.12 -10.05
C ALA A 226 14.24 4.95 -8.76
N PHE A 227 15.41 5.58 -8.53
CA PHE A 227 15.64 6.45 -7.38
C PHE A 227 14.75 7.70 -7.40
N ALA A 228 14.52 8.32 -8.56
CA ALA A 228 13.55 9.40 -8.70
C ALA A 228 12.12 8.95 -8.34
N GLY A 229 11.75 7.71 -8.69
CA GLY A 229 10.48 7.11 -8.25
C GLY A 229 10.41 6.92 -6.72
N ILE A 230 11.51 6.52 -6.08
CA ILE A 230 11.59 6.46 -4.61
C ILE A 230 11.42 7.86 -3.99
N ILE A 231 12.06 8.89 -4.55
CA ILE A 231 11.87 10.28 -4.12
C ILE A 231 10.39 10.69 -4.26
N ALA A 232 9.71 10.29 -5.34
CA ALA A 232 8.29 10.59 -5.53
C ALA A 232 7.41 9.97 -4.43
N ILE A 233 7.72 8.77 -3.93
CA ILE A 233 7.04 8.17 -2.77
C ILE A 233 7.20 9.06 -1.54
N PHE A 234 8.43 9.48 -1.23
CA PHE A 234 8.70 10.37 -0.09
C PHE A 234 8.00 11.71 -0.21
N LEU A 235 8.00 12.33 -1.40
CA LEU A 235 7.31 13.58 -1.66
C LEU A 235 5.79 13.42 -1.48
N PHE A 236 5.21 12.32 -1.95
CA PHE A 236 3.79 12.07 -1.76
C PHE A 236 3.43 11.85 -0.28
N GLN A 237 4.22 11.06 0.45
CA GLN A 237 4.03 10.88 1.89
C GLN A 237 4.12 12.22 2.63
N MET A 238 5.13 13.04 2.32
CA MET A 238 5.42 14.31 2.98
C MET A 238 4.40 15.41 2.64
N LEU A 239 4.02 15.56 1.37
CA LEU A 239 3.16 16.66 0.92
C LEU A 239 1.68 16.36 1.13
N ILE A 240 1.27 15.11 0.89
CA ILE A 240 -0.15 14.73 0.88
C ILE A 240 -0.52 14.04 2.17
N ILE A 241 0.07 12.88 2.46
CA ILE A 241 -0.36 12.02 3.59
C ILE A 241 -0.13 12.69 4.94
N THR A 242 1.03 13.33 5.16
CA THR A 242 1.32 14.04 6.41
C THR A 242 1.19 15.55 6.25
N GLY A 243 1.52 16.10 5.08
CA GLY A 243 1.51 17.54 4.82
C GLY A 243 0.12 18.19 4.96
N ILE A 244 -0.91 17.58 4.38
CA ILE A 244 -2.29 18.13 4.47
C ILE A 244 -2.81 18.11 5.91
N PRO A 245 -2.74 16.98 6.67
CA PRO A 245 -3.14 16.99 8.08
C PRO A 245 -2.33 17.95 8.95
N ASN A 246 -1.02 18.10 8.72
CA ASN A 246 -0.19 19.04 9.48
C ASN A 246 -0.55 20.50 9.18
N LEU A 247 -0.81 20.84 7.91
CA LEU A 247 -1.30 22.17 7.54
C LEU A 247 -2.66 22.46 8.20
N TRP A 248 -3.53 21.46 8.24
CA TRP A 248 -4.80 21.58 8.96
C TRP A 248 -4.60 21.72 10.47
N SER A 249 -3.73 20.94 11.10
CA SER A 249 -3.41 21.10 12.54
C SER A 249 -2.91 22.51 12.85
N PHE A 250 -2.09 23.11 11.98
CA PHE A 250 -1.64 24.48 12.13
C PHE A 250 -2.81 25.48 12.11
N TYR A 251 -3.63 25.45 11.07
CA TYR A 251 -4.77 26.36 10.96
C TYR A 251 -5.84 26.11 12.03
N GLU A 252 -6.04 24.85 12.42
CA GLU A 252 -6.98 24.46 13.46
C GLU A 252 -6.61 25.11 14.80
N LYS A 253 -5.33 25.05 15.19
CA LYS A 253 -4.85 25.75 16.40
C LYS A 253 -4.98 27.26 16.28
N LEU A 254 -4.65 27.83 15.11
CA LEU A 254 -4.77 29.27 14.89
C LEU A 254 -6.23 29.73 15.06
N CYS A 255 -7.17 29.08 14.35
CA CYS A 255 -8.59 29.42 14.36
C CYS A 255 -9.22 29.23 15.75
N VAL A 256 -9.00 28.10 16.40
CA VAL A 256 -9.65 27.78 17.67
C VAL A 256 -8.98 28.50 18.84
N ASN A 257 -7.65 28.41 18.98
CA ASN A 257 -6.98 28.95 20.16
C ASN A 257 -6.78 30.46 20.10
N SER A 258 -6.55 31.02 18.91
CA SER A 258 -6.24 32.46 18.74
C SER A 258 -7.48 33.27 18.40
N PHE A 259 -8.31 32.79 17.47
CA PHE A 259 -9.53 33.51 17.05
C PHE A 259 -10.81 33.08 17.80
N GLY A 260 -10.74 32.03 18.63
CA GLY A 260 -11.90 31.57 19.40
C GLY A 260 -13.01 30.93 18.55
N LEU A 261 -12.69 30.50 17.33
CA LEU A 261 -13.65 29.86 16.43
C LEU A 261 -13.99 28.44 16.89
N PRO A 262 -15.13 27.86 16.45
CA PRO A 262 -15.48 26.47 16.74
C PRO A 262 -14.44 25.48 16.21
N PHE A 263 -14.41 24.29 16.80
CA PHE A 263 -13.61 23.17 16.29
C PHE A 263 -13.92 22.87 14.81
N HIS A 264 -12.92 22.37 14.09
CA HIS A 264 -12.91 22.13 12.64
C HIS A 264 -12.85 23.37 11.76
N SER A 265 -12.89 24.58 12.33
CA SER A 265 -12.79 25.82 11.55
C SER A 265 -11.48 25.94 10.77
N GLY A 266 -10.40 25.28 11.21
CA GLY A 266 -9.11 25.26 10.50
C GLY A 266 -9.13 24.51 9.16
N LEU A 267 -10.16 23.70 8.88
CA LEU A 267 -10.27 22.97 7.62
C LEU A 267 -10.49 23.92 6.44
N ILE A 268 -11.28 24.98 6.63
CA ILE A 268 -11.60 25.96 5.59
C ILE A 268 -10.34 26.65 5.04
N PRO A 269 -9.50 27.31 5.87
CA PRO A 269 -8.27 27.92 5.38
C PRO A 269 -7.28 26.89 4.81
N THR A 270 -7.25 25.64 5.30
CA THR A 270 -6.45 24.57 4.66
C THR A 270 -6.88 24.34 3.22
N ILE A 271 -8.18 24.14 2.98
CA ILE A 271 -8.72 23.89 1.63
C ILE A 271 -8.46 25.11 0.74
N ILE A 272 -8.69 26.32 1.23
CA ILE A 272 -8.42 27.56 0.49
C ILE A 272 -6.95 27.64 0.10
N THR A 273 -6.02 27.40 1.04
CA THR A 273 -4.58 27.43 0.77
C THR A 273 -4.17 26.42 -0.30
N ILE A 274 -4.68 25.18 -0.22
CA ILE A 274 -4.39 24.14 -1.23
C ILE A 274 -4.96 24.52 -2.60
N VAL A 275 -6.21 24.98 -2.67
CA VAL A 275 -6.88 25.35 -3.92
C VAL A 275 -6.21 26.57 -4.57
N LEU A 276 -5.87 27.59 -3.78
CA LEU A 276 -5.16 28.76 -4.30
C LEU A 276 -3.76 28.39 -4.77
N ALA A 277 -3.01 27.61 -3.99
CA ALA A 277 -1.69 27.13 -4.40
C ALA A 277 -1.77 26.34 -5.72
N ALA A 278 -2.73 25.42 -5.83
CA ALA A 278 -2.98 24.67 -7.05
C ALA A 278 -3.31 25.59 -8.24
N TYR A 279 -4.23 26.54 -8.06
CA TYR A 279 -4.61 27.49 -9.10
C TYR A 279 -3.42 28.33 -9.59
N TYR A 280 -2.66 28.92 -8.66
CA TYR A 280 -1.50 29.74 -8.99
C TYR A 280 -0.40 28.94 -9.68
N LEU A 281 -0.08 27.74 -9.18
CA LEU A 281 0.96 26.88 -9.77
C LEU A 281 0.56 26.38 -11.16
N LEU A 282 -0.68 25.93 -11.34
CA LEU A 282 -1.18 25.50 -12.66
C LEU A 282 -1.13 26.64 -13.68
N ARG A 283 -1.57 27.85 -13.28
CA ARG A 283 -1.53 29.05 -14.12
C ARG A 283 -0.10 29.48 -14.42
N TYR A 284 0.78 29.46 -13.42
CA TYR A 284 2.18 29.83 -13.56
C TYR A 284 2.91 28.94 -14.58
N PHE A 285 2.82 27.61 -14.43
CA PHE A 285 3.50 26.69 -15.35
C PHE A 285 2.87 26.65 -16.75
N LYS A 286 1.55 26.88 -16.85
CA LYS A 286 0.88 27.08 -18.15
C LYS A 286 1.44 28.32 -18.86
N ASN A 287 1.53 29.45 -18.16
CA ASN A 287 2.03 30.71 -18.75
C ASN A 287 3.52 30.64 -19.12
N LYS A 288 4.33 29.86 -18.39
CA LYS A 288 5.74 29.62 -18.71
C LYS A 288 5.95 28.59 -19.83
N GLY A 289 4.89 27.95 -20.33
CA GLY A 289 5.00 26.88 -21.34
C GLY A 289 5.66 25.59 -20.82
N ASN A 290 5.77 25.41 -19.50
CA ASN A 290 6.39 24.22 -18.90
C ASN A 290 5.34 23.11 -18.69
N ASP A 291 5.10 22.33 -19.74
CA ASP A 291 4.10 21.27 -19.77
C ASP A 291 4.33 20.17 -18.72
N LEU A 292 5.59 19.78 -18.50
CA LEU A 292 5.94 18.76 -17.51
C LEU A 292 5.54 19.19 -16.10
N MET A 293 5.93 20.40 -15.68
CA MET A 293 5.58 20.90 -14.36
C MET A 293 4.08 21.15 -14.21
N HIS A 294 3.40 21.58 -15.28
CA HIS A 294 1.95 21.70 -15.27
C HIS A 294 1.27 20.34 -14.99
N LYS A 295 1.71 19.27 -15.65
CA LYS A 295 1.23 17.90 -15.41
C LYS A 295 1.55 17.40 -14.01
N VAL A 296 2.74 17.72 -13.48
CA VAL A 296 3.12 17.37 -12.10
C VAL A 296 2.17 18.03 -11.10
N VAL A 297 1.91 19.33 -11.22
CA VAL A 297 0.98 20.04 -10.34
C VAL A 297 -0.43 19.51 -10.48
N PHE A 298 -0.90 19.25 -11.71
CA PHE A 298 -2.22 18.65 -11.94
C PHE A 298 -2.36 17.28 -11.27
N THR A 299 -1.30 16.48 -11.32
CA THR A 299 -1.25 15.18 -10.66
C THR A 299 -1.30 15.31 -9.13
N LEU A 300 -0.60 16.31 -8.55
CA LEU A 300 -0.68 16.61 -7.11
C LEU A 300 -2.10 17.03 -6.67
N VAL A 301 -2.82 17.77 -7.52
CA VAL A 301 -4.24 18.10 -7.28
C VAL A 301 -5.09 16.84 -7.25
N LEU A 302 -4.94 15.96 -8.25
CA LEU A 302 -5.66 14.68 -8.29
C LEU A 302 -5.35 13.81 -7.07
N LEU A 303 -4.09 13.75 -6.65
CA LEU A 303 -3.66 13.04 -5.45
C LEU A 303 -4.32 13.61 -4.18
N SER A 304 -4.42 14.93 -4.08
CA SER A 304 -5.11 15.62 -2.98
C SER A 304 -6.61 15.29 -2.96
N ILE A 305 -7.24 15.25 -4.14
CA ILE A 305 -8.64 14.85 -4.30
C ILE A 305 -8.83 13.39 -3.88
N SER A 306 -7.97 12.47 -4.33
CA SER A 306 -8.05 11.06 -3.92
C SER A 306 -7.88 10.87 -2.41
N TYR A 307 -6.94 11.60 -1.81
CA TYR A 307 -6.66 11.55 -0.38
C TYR A 307 -7.80 12.12 0.49
N SER A 308 -8.69 12.94 -0.08
CA SER A 308 -9.85 13.51 0.64
C SER A 308 -10.79 12.45 1.24
N THR A 309 -10.72 11.20 0.77
CA THR A 309 -11.44 10.06 1.34
C THR A 309 -11.15 9.86 2.84
N VAL A 310 -9.96 10.25 3.32
CA VAL A 310 -9.61 10.28 4.77
C VAL A 310 -10.58 11.12 5.60
N GLY A 311 -11.26 12.10 5.00
CA GLY A 311 -12.31 12.86 5.67
C GLY A 311 -13.44 12.00 6.23
N VAL A 312 -13.73 10.83 5.62
CA VAL A 312 -14.73 9.89 6.14
C VAL A 312 -14.37 9.40 7.55
N VAL A 313 -13.09 9.17 7.84
CA VAL A 313 -12.63 8.73 9.17
C VAL A 313 -13.09 9.71 10.24
N ILE A 314 -12.84 11.01 10.06
CA ILE A 314 -13.20 12.04 11.03
C ILE A 314 -14.71 12.25 11.11
N ILE A 315 -15.40 12.26 9.97
CA ILE A 315 -16.86 12.42 9.93
C ILE A 315 -17.53 11.29 10.73
N ARG A 316 -17.06 10.06 10.54
CA ARG A 316 -17.61 8.89 11.23
C ARG A 316 -17.19 8.81 12.69
N ALA A 317 -15.96 9.20 13.03
CA ALA A 317 -15.54 9.33 14.43
C ALA A 317 -16.41 10.34 15.20
N ASN A 318 -16.73 11.50 14.61
CA ASN A 318 -17.63 12.48 15.22
C ASN A 318 -19.07 11.97 15.40
N ALA A 319 -19.51 11.01 14.58
CA ALA A 319 -20.80 10.35 14.74
C ALA A 319 -20.82 9.32 15.90
N LYS A 320 -19.68 9.11 16.59
CA LYS A 320 -19.53 8.17 17.72
C LYS A 320 -20.01 6.77 17.36
N THR A 321 -19.49 6.23 16.25
CA THR A 321 -19.81 4.87 15.80
C THR A 321 -19.44 3.83 16.87
N PRO A 322 -20.15 2.69 16.97
CA PRO A 322 -19.86 1.67 17.98
C PRO A 322 -18.41 1.16 17.96
N VAL A 323 -17.90 0.87 16.76
CA VAL A 323 -16.46 0.71 16.50
C VAL A 323 -15.92 2.06 16.08
N ASN A 324 -15.04 2.60 16.91
CA ASN A 324 -14.37 3.86 16.68
C ASN A 324 -12.93 3.78 17.21
N MET A 325 -12.08 3.01 16.53
CA MET A 325 -10.72 2.74 16.99
C MET A 325 -9.91 4.03 17.07
N ASN A 326 -9.27 4.25 18.22
CA ASN A 326 -8.47 5.45 18.56
C ASN A 326 -9.22 6.79 18.55
N ASP A 327 -10.51 6.81 18.24
CA ASP A 327 -11.37 7.99 18.25
C ASP A 327 -10.78 9.22 17.51
N PRO A 328 -10.49 9.14 16.19
CA PRO A 328 -9.89 10.22 15.41
C PRO A 328 -10.91 11.31 15.03
N TYR A 329 -11.58 11.90 16.02
CA TYR A 329 -12.64 12.91 15.82
C TYR A 329 -12.12 14.30 15.41
N ASP A 330 -10.81 14.55 15.37
CA ASP A 330 -10.24 15.79 14.88
C ASP A 330 -8.85 15.60 14.29
N VAL A 331 -8.29 16.67 13.71
CA VAL A 331 -6.97 16.61 13.08
C VAL A 331 -5.83 16.27 14.04
N MET A 332 -5.95 16.65 15.33
CA MET A 332 -4.92 16.33 16.33
C MET A 332 -4.89 14.84 16.64
N ARG A 333 -6.05 14.18 16.62
CA ARG A 333 -6.17 12.72 16.75
C ARG A 333 -5.99 11.97 15.43
N LEU A 334 -6.28 12.60 14.29
CA LEU A 334 -6.09 12.00 12.97
C LEU A 334 -4.60 11.79 12.64
N ILE A 335 -3.71 12.73 12.98
CA ILE A 335 -2.27 12.60 12.69
C ILE A 335 -1.67 11.32 13.32
N PRO A 336 -1.79 11.09 14.65
CA PRO A 336 -1.26 9.88 15.26
C PRO A 336 -1.96 8.60 14.77
N TYR A 337 -3.25 8.70 14.39
CA TYR A 337 -3.98 7.63 13.72
C TYR A 337 -3.33 7.27 12.38
N LEU A 338 -3.15 8.23 11.47
CA LEU A 338 -2.52 7.99 10.15
C LEU A 338 -1.08 7.51 10.25
N ASN A 339 -0.32 8.03 11.23
CA ASN A 339 1.05 7.62 11.51
C ASN A 339 1.14 6.25 12.22
N ARG A 340 0.01 5.75 12.73
CA ARG A 340 -0.11 4.50 13.48
C ARG A 340 0.78 4.46 14.72
N GLU A 341 0.86 5.59 15.43
CA GLU A 341 1.76 5.77 16.58
C GLU A 341 1.51 4.74 17.69
N GLN A 342 0.30 4.17 17.75
CA GLN A 342 -0.06 3.11 18.69
C GLN A 342 0.76 1.81 18.55
N TYR A 343 1.36 1.55 17.39
CA TYR A 343 2.18 0.37 17.16
C TYR A 343 3.66 0.60 17.49
N GLY A 344 4.01 1.80 17.95
CA GLY A 344 5.38 2.22 18.23
C GLY A 344 6.19 2.52 16.97
N ASP A 345 7.37 3.10 17.19
CA ASP A 345 8.26 3.49 16.11
C ASP A 345 9.22 2.37 15.71
N ARG A 346 9.50 2.29 14.40
CA ARG A 346 10.52 1.37 13.86
C ARG A 346 11.61 2.16 13.16
N SER A 347 12.82 2.08 13.70
CA SER A 347 14.00 2.67 13.07
C SER A 347 14.35 1.94 11.78
N LEU A 348 14.19 2.58 10.62
CA LEU A 348 14.46 1.93 9.32
C LEU A 348 15.95 1.94 8.93
N LEU A 349 16.64 3.07 9.13
CA LEU A 349 18.03 3.27 8.68
C LEU A 349 19.05 2.99 9.78
N LYS A 350 18.83 3.52 10.99
CA LYS A 350 19.73 3.36 12.13
C LYS A 350 18.92 3.30 13.41
N GLY A 351 19.13 2.29 14.24
CA GLY A 351 18.35 2.10 15.47
C GLY A 351 19.00 1.12 16.45
N PRO A 352 18.40 0.96 17.63
CA PRO A 352 19.00 0.20 18.73
C PRO A 352 19.04 -1.31 18.44
N ILE A 353 19.99 -1.99 19.07
CA ILE A 353 19.98 -3.45 19.24
C ILE A 353 19.05 -3.86 20.39
N PHE A 354 18.59 -5.12 20.39
CA PHE A 354 17.58 -5.61 21.34
C PHE A 354 18.04 -5.59 22.82
N ASP A 355 19.35 -5.53 23.10
CA ASP A 355 19.92 -5.42 24.44
C ASP A 355 20.35 -4.00 24.80
N ALA A 356 20.07 -3.01 23.93
CA ALA A 356 20.29 -1.62 24.22
C ALA A 356 19.39 -1.15 25.37
N LYS A 357 19.96 -0.37 26.29
CA LYS A 357 19.21 0.25 27.38
C LYS A 357 18.98 1.74 27.06
N PRO A 358 17.75 2.24 27.26
CA PRO A 358 17.49 3.67 27.10
C PRO A 358 18.35 4.47 28.08
N ILE A 359 18.87 5.62 27.63
CA ILE A 359 19.62 6.57 28.45
C ILE A 359 18.80 7.82 28.79
N ASP A 360 17.81 8.14 27.96
CA ASP A 360 16.91 9.25 28.14
C ASP A 360 15.57 8.95 27.44
N THR A 361 14.58 9.82 27.66
CA THR A 361 13.28 9.76 27.01
C THR A 361 12.95 11.11 26.41
N LYS A 362 12.78 11.16 25.10
CA LYS A 362 12.26 12.33 24.40
C LYS A 362 10.74 12.35 24.51
N SER A 363 10.17 13.47 24.95
CA SER A 363 8.72 13.67 24.98
C SER A 363 8.26 14.56 23.82
N GLU A 364 7.10 14.26 23.26
CA GLU A 364 6.44 15.08 22.25
C GLU A 364 4.98 15.30 22.64
N ASP A 365 4.58 16.57 22.76
CA ASP A 365 3.23 16.95 23.16
C ASP A 365 2.17 16.43 22.19
N ARG A 366 1.10 15.87 22.74
CA ARG A 366 -0.12 15.50 22.02
C ARG A 366 -1.24 16.44 22.43
N TRP A 367 -1.74 17.17 21.43
CA TRP A 367 -2.79 18.15 21.60
C TRP A 367 -4.16 17.49 21.55
N GLY A 368 -5.09 17.98 22.35
CA GLY A 368 -6.47 17.51 22.38
C GLY A 368 -7.42 18.60 22.88
N ARG A 369 -8.72 18.33 22.78
CA ARG A 369 -9.77 19.29 23.14
C ARG A 369 -9.90 19.40 24.66
N VAL A 370 -9.86 20.62 25.19
CA VAL A 370 -10.13 20.94 26.59
C VAL A 370 -11.04 22.17 26.64
N GLY A 371 -12.32 21.95 26.96
CA GLY A 371 -13.35 22.98 26.79
C GLY A 371 -13.47 23.37 25.32
N ASN A 372 -13.39 24.67 25.03
CA ASN A 372 -13.48 25.23 23.67
C ASN A 372 -12.11 25.51 23.03
N LYS A 373 -11.03 24.89 23.52
CA LYS A 373 -9.66 25.11 23.02
C LYS A 373 -8.89 23.81 22.89
N TYR A 374 -7.82 23.81 22.10
CA TYR A 374 -6.82 22.75 22.12
C TYR A 374 -5.76 23.04 23.16
N LYS A 375 -5.43 22.04 23.99
CA LYS A 375 -4.31 22.06 24.94
C LYS A 375 -3.53 20.77 24.84
N VAL A 376 -2.33 20.74 25.40
CA VAL A 376 -1.59 19.48 25.60
C VAL A 376 -2.39 18.64 26.59
N VAL A 377 -2.78 17.44 26.17
CA VAL A 377 -3.55 16.48 26.98
C VAL A 377 -2.79 15.20 27.27
N ASP A 378 -1.73 14.95 26.50
CA ASP A 378 -0.92 13.73 26.59
C ASP A 378 0.47 14.01 26.01
N GLN A 379 1.43 13.10 26.21
CA GLN A 379 2.77 13.17 25.65
C GLN A 379 3.16 11.80 25.09
N LYS A 380 3.66 11.77 23.86
CA LYS A 380 4.34 10.58 23.33
C LYS A 380 5.76 10.55 23.88
N TYR A 381 6.21 9.39 24.34
CA TYR A 381 7.56 9.18 24.84
C TYR A 381 8.32 8.25 23.90
N ASP A 382 9.47 8.70 23.41
CA ASP A 382 10.40 7.92 22.60
C ASP A 382 11.72 7.73 23.35
N TYR A 383 12.22 6.51 23.37
CA TYR A 383 13.47 6.19 24.07
C TYR A 383 14.71 6.62 23.29
N GLU A 384 15.62 7.32 23.96
CA GLU A 384 16.94 7.63 23.43
C GLU A 384 17.95 6.56 23.85
N PHE A 385 18.75 6.10 22.89
CA PHE A 385 19.77 5.09 23.09
C PHE A 385 21.16 5.65 22.76
N ARG A 386 22.21 5.11 23.37
CA ARG A 386 23.60 5.50 23.09
C ARG A 386 23.95 5.19 21.64
N GLU A 387 24.74 6.04 21.00
CA GLU A 387 25.16 5.83 19.61
C GLU A 387 25.91 4.51 19.38
N LYS A 388 26.67 4.03 20.39
CA LYS A 388 27.37 2.74 20.32
C LYS A 388 26.45 1.51 20.33
N ASP A 389 25.22 1.68 20.81
CA ASP A 389 24.20 0.61 20.89
C ASP A 389 23.24 0.68 19.68
N LYS A 390 23.53 1.56 18.70
CA LYS A 390 22.77 1.68 17.45
C LYS A 390 23.52 1.05 16.28
N ILE A 391 22.79 0.32 15.45
CA ILE A 391 23.30 -0.31 14.23
C ILE A 391 22.55 0.18 13.00
N LEU A 392 23.19 0.06 11.83
CA LEU A 392 22.56 0.34 10.54
C LEU A 392 21.62 -0.80 10.15
N PHE A 393 20.49 -0.46 9.52
CA PHE A 393 19.44 -1.40 9.13
C PHE A 393 19.09 -2.38 10.27
N PRO A 394 18.60 -1.89 11.41
CA PRO A 394 18.40 -2.73 12.59
C PRO A 394 17.31 -3.79 12.33
N ARG A 395 17.70 -5.06 12.33
CA ARG A 395 16.81 -6.24 12.20
C ARG A 395 16.63 -7.01 13.50
N ILE A 396 17.41 -6.64 14.51
CA ILE A 396 17.47 -7.25 15.83
C ILE A 396 17.17 -6.22 16.92
N SER A 397 16.19 -5.34 16.71
CA SER A 397 15.90 -4.21 17.61
C SER A 397 14.80 -4.47 18.63
N HIS A 398 13.97 -5.50 18.46
CA HIS A 398 12.81 -5.71 19.33
C HIS A 398 13.24 -6.19 20.72
N SER A 399 12.86 -5.43 21.74
CA SER A 399 13.11 -5.74 23.15
C SER A 399 11.88 -6.31 23.88
N ASP A 400 10.79 -6.59 23.14
CA ASP A 400 9.56 -7.18 23.69
C ASP A 400 9.82 -8.53 24.39
N GLN A 401 8.93 -8.91 25.29
CA GLN A 401 9.05 -10.14 26.07
C GLN A 401 9.32 -11.36 25.17
N GLY A 402 10.41 -12.08 25.45
CA GLY A 402 10.84 -13.27 24.70
C GLY A 402 11.65 -12.98 23.42
N ARG A 403 11.58 -11.78 22.83
CA ARG A 403 12.36 -11.43 21.62
C ARG A 403 13.88 -11.44 21.87
N PRO A 404 14.41 -10.84 22.96
CA PRO A 404 15.84 -10.94 23.28
C PRO A 404 16.35 -12.37 23.37
N THR A 405 15.58 -13.27 23.98
CA THR A 405 15.95 -14.69 24.11
C THR A 405 16.05 -15.35 22.74
N LEU A 406 15.08 -15.11 21.85
CA LEU A 406 15.13 -15.64 20.49
C LEU A 406 16.34 -15.09 19.73
N TYR A 407 16.63 -13.80 19.82
CA TYR A 407 17.83 -13.23 19.18
C TYR A 407 19.11 -13.85 19.72
N ARG A 408 19.20 -14.12 21.03
CA ARG A 408 20.36 -14.80 21.64
C ARG A 408 20.54 -16.22 21.11
N MET A 409 19.45 -16.96 20.88
CA MET A 409 19.49 -18.30 20.29
C MET A 409 19.94 -18.26 18.82
N TRP A 410 19.45 -17.28 18.06
CA TRP A 410 19.92 -17.04 16.70
C TRP A 410 21.39 -16.61 16.64
N MET A 411 21.86 -15.86 17.64
CA MET A 411 23.27 -15.47 17.75
C MET A 411 24.16 -16.67 18.07
N GLU A 412 23.74 -17.54 18.99
CA GLU A 412 24.42 -18.80 19.29
C GLU A 412 24.56 -19.65 18.04
N TYR A 413 23.47 -19.77 17.27
CA TYR A 413 23.46 -20.56 16.06
C TYR A 413 24.32 -19.97 14.93
N LEU A 414 24.22 -18.65 14.66
CA LEU A 414 24.88 -18.01 13.52
C LEU A 414 26.34 -17.58 13.78
N GLN A 415 26.73 -17.47 15.04
CA GLN A 415 28.05 -16.98 15.47
C GLN A 415 28.76 -17.88 16.47
N GLY A 416 28.12 -18.93 16.99
CA GLY A 416 28.70 -19.81 18.00
C GLY A 416 28.73 -19.22 19.42
N SER A 417 28.11 -18.06 19.65
CA SER A 417 28.05 -17.42 20.97
C SER A 417 26.70 -16.78 21.22
N LYS A 418 26.16 -16.99 22.43
CA LYS A 418 24.97 -16.28 22.94
C LYS A 418 25.30 -15.07 23.81
N THR A 419 26.57 -14.86 24.15
CA THR A 419 27.02 -13.80 25.07
C THR A 419 27.65 -12.63 24.31
N GLY A 420 27.74 -11.46 24.97
CA GLY A 420 28.31 -10.24 24.39
C GLY A 420 27.30 -9.37 23.65
N ALA A 421 27.73 -8.16 23.26
CA ALA A 421 26.88 -7.23 22.52
C ALA A 421 26.68 -7.71 21.07
N PRO A 422 25.44 -7.73 20.55
CA PRO A 422 25.14 -8.02 19.16
C PRO A 422 25.95 -7.16 18.20
N SER A 423 26.63 -7.81 17.26
CA SER A 423 27.42 -7.13 16.24
C SER A 423 26.59 -6.79 15.00
N MET A 424 27.07 -5.82 14.20
CA MET A 424 26.51 -5.58 12.87
C MET A 424 26.58 -6.83 11.97
N ALA A 425 27.63 -7.64 12.12
CA ALA A 425 27.75 -8.91 11.42
C ALA A 425 26.62 -9.90 11.82
N PHE A 426 26.23 -9.95 13.09
CA PHE A 426 25.08 -10.75 13.52
C PHE A 426 23.78 -10.23 12.90
N ASN A 427 23.55 -8.92 12.95
CA ASN A 427 22.38 -8.28 12.38
C ASN A 427 22.18 -8.65 10.90
N MET A 428 23.26 -8.58 10.10
CA MET A 428 23.19 -8.94 8.68
C MET A 428 23.02 -10.44 8.47
N LYS A 429 23.72 -11.30 9.22
CA LYS A 429 23.53 -12.76 9.15
C LYS A 429 22.07 -13.14 9.49
N PHE A 430 21.49 -12.53 10.52
CA PHE A 430 20.10 -12.73 10.89
C PHE A 430 19.14 -12.27 9.78
N MET A 431 19.39 -11.10 9.19
CA MET A 431 18.60 -10.59 8.06
C MET A 431 18.59 -11.57 6.89
N PHE A 432 19.75 -12.03 6.43
CA PHE A 432 19.84 -12.90 5.26
C PHE A 432 19.35 -14.32 5.53
N SER A 433 19.64 -14.87 6.71
CA SER A 433 19.26 -16.25 7.05
C SER A 433 17.77 -16.35 7.40
N TYR A 434 17.32 -15.55 8.36
CA TYR A 434 15.95 -15.65 8.88
C TYR A 434 14.96 -14.83 8.05
N GLN A 435 15.19 -13.52 7.89
CA GLN A 435 14.19 -12.68 7.25
C GLN A 435 14.12 -12.98 5.76
N PHE A 436 15.23 -12.87 5.02
CA PHE A 436 15.23 -13.09 3.57
C PHE A 436 15.13 -14.56 3.19
N GLY A 437 15.92 -15.45 3.80
CA GLY A 437 15.85 -16.88 3.54
C GLY A 437 14.54 -17.51 4.02
N TRP A 438 14.34 -17.57 5.33
CA TRP A 438 13.21 -18.30 5.91
C TRP A 438 11.84 -17.61 5.79
N MET A 439 11.75 -16.28 5.98
CA MET A 439 10.44 -15.61 5.91
C MET A 439 10.06 -15.29 4.46
N TYR A 440 10.91 -14.56 3.73
CA TYR A 440 10.55 -14.08 2.38
C TYR A 440 10.69 -15.16 1.31
N LEU A 441 11.87 -15.78 1.15
CA LEU A 441 12.11 -16.72 0.05
C LEU A 441 11.25 -17.97 0.19
N ARG A 442 11.09 -18.50 1.42
CA ARG A 442 10.16 -19.61 1.68
C ARG A 442 8.73 -19.26 1.29
N TYR A 443 8.22 -18.10 1.73
CA TYR A 443 6.84 -17.68 1.41
C TYR A 443 6.65 -17.40 -0.08
N PHE A 444 7.68 -16.86 -0.74
CA PHE A 444 7.72 -16.73 -2.20
C PHE A 444 7.61 -18.11 -2.87
N LEU A 445 8.46 -19.08 -2.48
CA LEU A 445 8.43 -20.43 -3.03
C LEU A 445 7.12 -21.17 -2.73
N TRP A 446 6.46 -20.91 -1.59
CA TRP A 446 5.13 -21.47 -1.31
C TRP A 446 4.08 -21.08 -2.34
N ASN A 447 4.24 -19.94 -3.02
CA ASN A 447 3.33 -19.50 -4.06
C ASN A 447 3.63 -20.12 -5.43
N PHE A 448 4.87 -20.55 -5.70
CA PHE A 448 5.29 -20.96 -7.05
C PHE A 448 5.78 -22.40 -7.18
N VAL A 449 6.31 -22.97 -6.10
CA VAL A 449 6.88 -24.33 -6.05
C VAL A 449 6.05 -25.24 -5.15
N GLY A 450 5.46 -24.71 -4.07
CA GLY A 450 4.57 -25.44 -3.18
C GLY A 450 4.91 -25.24 -1.71
N ARG A 451 3.95 -25.54 -0.84
CA ARG A 451 4.08 -25.37 0.62
C ARG A 451 4.72 -26.60 1.25
N GLN A 452 5.86 -26.40 1.92
CA GLN A 452 6.57 -27.47 2.62
C GLN A 452 5.93 -27.86 3.96
N ASN A 453 5.55 -26.87 4.79
CA ASN A 453 4.92 -27.08 6.10
C ASN A 453 4.17 -25.81 6.58
N ALA A 454 3.66 -25.84 7.81
CA ALA A 454 2.98 -24.72 8.45
C ALA A 454 3.75 -24.08 9.62
N GLU A 455 5.02 -24.44 9.81
CA GLU A 455 5.80 -23.92 10.94
C GLU A 455 6.16 -22.44 10.76
N GLN A 456 6.02 -21.66 11.83
CA GLN A 456 6.38 -20.23 11.79
C GLN A 456 7.91 -20.03 11.78
N GLY A 457 8.67 -20.99 12.33
CA GLY A 457 10.13 -21.02 12.34
C GLY A 457 10.78 -19.95 13.19
N PHE A 458 10.20 -19.64 14.36
CA PHE A 458 10.80 -18.72 15.32
C PHE A 458 12.20 -19.14 15.78
N TYR A 459 12.49 -20.45 15.71
CA TYR A 459 13.72 -21.06 16.22
C TYR A 459 14.70 -21.40 15.08
N PRO A 460 16.01 -21.20 15.28
CA PRO A 460 17.01 -21.34 14.22
C PRO A 460 17.09 -22.75 13.63
N TRP A 461 16.93 -23.80 14.44
CA TRP A 461 17.05 -25.20 13.99
C TRP A 461 15.92 -25.67 13.08
N ILE A 462 14.76 -25.01 13.12
CA ILE A 462 13.65 -25.27 12.19
C ILE A 462 14.01 -24.74 10.81
N THR A 463 14.67 -23.58 10.76
CA THR A 463 14.78 -22.82 9.52
C THR A 463 15.77 -23.35 8.48
N LEU A 464 16.94 -23.86 8.90
CA LEU A 464 18.02 -24.17 7.96
C LEU A 464 18.03 -25.64 7.51
N LYS A 465 17.58 -26.57 8.35
CA LYS A 465 17.37 -27.97 7.96
C LYS A 465 16.36 -28.10 6.80
N GLU A 466 15.40 -27.21 6.75
CA GLU A 466 14.35 -27.25 5.72
C GLU A 466 14.72 -26.51 4.44
N ILE A 467 15.53 -25.44 4.52
CA ILE A 467 16.12 -24.79 3.34
C ILE A 467 17.05 -25.77 2.60
N GLU A 468 17.81 -26.59 3.33
CA GLU A 468 18.59 -27.70 2.72
C GLU A 468 17.69 -28.76 2.06
N MET A 469 16.48 -29.02 2.58
CA MET A 469 15.54 -29.92 1.91
C MET A 469 14.95 -29.34 0.61
N ILE A 470 14.79 -28.02 0.53
CA ILE A 470 14.36 -27.34 -0.70
C ILE A 470 15.43 -27.45 -1.80
N SER A 471 16.72 -27.56 -1.45
CA SER A 471 17.81 -27.62 -2.42
C SER A 471 18.03 -28.97 -3.10
N TRP A 472 17.19 -29.99 -2.87
CA TRP A 472 17.44 -31.35 -3.38
C TRP A 472 16.30 -32.06 -4.13
N HIS A 473 15.16 -31.41 -4.40
CA HIS A 473 14.04 -32.03 -5.14
C HIS A 473 13.49 -31.19 -6.31
N CYS A 474 14.36 -30.48 -7.03
CA CYS A 474 14.08 -30.00 -8.38
C CYS A 474 14.88 -30.80 -9.41
#